data_AF-A0A853JAK0-F1
#
_entry.id   AF-A0A853JAK0-F1
#
_cell.length_a   1.000
_cell.length_b   1.000
_cell.length_c   1.000
_cell.angle_alpha   90.00
_cell.angle_beta   90.00
_cell.angle_gamma   90.00
#
_symmetry.space_group_name_H-M   'P 1'
#
loop_
_entity.id
_entity.type
_entity.pdbx_description
1 polymer ?
#
loop_
_entity_poly.entity_id
_entity_poly.type
_entity_poly.pdbx_seq_one_letter_code
_entity_poly.pdbx_strand_id
1 'polypeptide(L)'
;AVALLTLAALGATFVWTPGSSGSGAAPRGIVAEPLPPAQAPAAVYDQDTALLTHPDFELLAVDGGEAAARDPAFHAWLAALLERGGENDVPRPQRDETPADTDESSLEADDAP
;
A
#
# COMPACT_ATOMS: atom_id res chain seq x y z
N ALA A 1 -44.42 9.94 -6.15
CA ALA A 1 -44.50 9.78 -4.68
C ALA A 1 -43.30 9.00 -4.12
N VAL A 2 -43.03 7.78 -4.59
CA VAL A 2 -41.93 6.93 -4.09
C VAL A 2 -40.56 7.63 -4.17
N ALA A 3 -40.19 8.19 -5.33
CA ALA A 3 -38.90 8.85 -5.51
C ALA A 3 -38.64 10.04 -4.55
N LEU A 4 -39.69 10.80 -4.22
CA LEU A 4 -39.60 11.89 -3.24
C LEU A 4 -39.41 11.37 -1.82
N LEU A 5 -40.07 10.27 -1.48
CA LEU A 5 -39.88 9.57 -0.21
C LEU A 5 -38.47 9.00 -0.10
N THR A 6 -37.89 8.47 -1.19
CA THR A 6 -36.53 7.94 -1.20
C THR A 6 -35.49 9.04 -1.02
N LEU A 7 -35.65 10.18 -1.71
CA LEU A 7 -34.77 11.34 -1.55
C LEU A 7 -34.87 11.95 -0.15
N ALA A 8 -36.07 12.01 0.43
CA ALA A 8 -36.28 12.49 1.80
C ALA A 8 -35.61 11.56 2.84
N ALA A 9 -35.75 10.25 2.68
CA ALA A 9 -35.09 9.27 3.55
C ALA A 9 -33.56 9.35 3.45
N LEU A 10 -33.02 9.55 2.24
CA LEU A 10 -31.58 9.76 2.02
C LEU A 10 -31.09 11.09 2.63
N GLY A 11 -31.89 12.15 2.57
CA GLY A 11 -31.56 13.42 3.24
C GLY A 11 -31.53 13.28 4.77
N ALA A 12 -32.44 12.48 5.33
CA ALA A 12 -32.55 12.28 6.78
C ALA A 12 -31.30 11.63 7.40
N THR A 13 -30.55 10.80 6.65
CA THR A 13 -29.32 10.17 7.17
C THR A 13 -28.19 11.16 7.42
N PHE A 14 -28.21 12.35 6.78
CA PHE A 14 -27.20 13.39 7.01
C PHE A 14 -27.53 14.31 8.19
N VAL A 15 -28.82 14.42 8.53
CA VAL A 15 -29.29 15.27 9.64
C VAL A 15 -29.28 14.51 10.97
N TRP A 16 -29.44 13.19 10.91
CA TRP A 16 -29.39 12.33 12.09
C TRP A 16 -27.99 11.76 12.30
N THR A 17 -27.05 12.60 12.74
CA THR A 17 -25.79 12.11 13.34
C THR A 17 -26.04 11.84 14.83
N PRO A 18 -26.07 10.58 15.30
CA PRO A 18 -26.24 10.27 16.72
C PRO A 18 -24.92 10.58 17.43
N GLY A 19 -24.75 11.82 17.88
CA GLY A 19 -23.53 12.20 18.61
C GLY A 19 -23.51 13.56 19.30
N SER A 20 -24.47 14.46 19.04
CA SER A 20 -24.40 15.84 19.56
C SER A 20 -25.23 16.11 20.82
N SER A 21 -25.38 15.12 21.71
CA SER A 21 -26.00 15.33 23.03
C SER A 21 -25.17 14.67 24.12
N GLY A 22 -24.04 15.31 24.43
CA GLY A 22 -23.21 15.01 25.59
C GLY A 22 -22.78 16.31 26.25
N SER A 23 -23.64 16.85 27.12
CA SER A 23 -23.26 17.89 28.08
C SER A 23 -22.42 17.23 29.19
N GLY A 24 -21.11 17.19 28.97
CA GLY A 24 -20.12 16.67 29.91
C GLY A 24 -18.77 16.76 29.22
N ALA A 25 -17.96 17.73 29.63
CA ALA A 25 -16.74 18.14 28.94
C ALA A 25 -15.75 16.99 28.73
N ALA A 26 -15.77 16.40 27.53
CA ALA A 26 -14.69 15.62 26.97
C ALA A 26 -14.02 16.45 25.86
N PRO A 27 -12.68 16.37 25.69
CA PRO A 27 -11.98 17.14 24.68
C PRO A 27 -12.61 16.89 23.30
N ARG A 28 -13.08 17.97 22.67
CA ARG A 28 -13.68 17.98 21.32
C ARG A 28 -12.59 17.86 20.25
N GLY A 29 -11.82 16.79 20.27
CA GLY A 29 -10.78 16.57 19.27
C GLY A 29 -9.85 15.43 19.61
N ILE A 30 -9.16 14.95 18.58
CA ILE A 30 -8.03 14.03 18.73
C ILE A 30 -6.90 14.80 19.40
N VAL A 31 -6.54 14.40 20.62
CA VAL A 31 -5.37 14.92 21.32
C VAL A 31 -4.19 14.04 20.93
N ALA A 32 -3.22 14.62 20.23
CA ALA A 32 -1.99 13.94 19.87
C ALA A 32 -0.85 14.49 20.73
N GLU A 33 -0.11 13.60 21.37
CA GLU A 33 1.14 13.91 22.05
C GLU A 33 2.30 13.36 21.22
N PRO A 34 3.32 14.18 20.89
CA PRO A 34 4.46 13.69 20.14
C PRO A 34 5.25 12.70 21.00
N LEU A 35 5.50 11.53 20.45
CA LEU A 35 6.43 10.58 21.06
C LEU A 35 7.84 11.19 21.06
N PRO A 36 8.67 10.89 22.08
CA PRO A 36 10.09 11.16 22.03
C PRO A 36 10.71 10.58 20.75
N PRO A 37 11.81 11.16 20.24
CA PRO A 37 12.47 10.64 19.06
C PRO A 37 12.81 9.15 19.27
N ALA A 38 12.34 8.32 18.35
CA ALA A 38 12.60 6.89 18.40
C ALA A 38 14.11 6.66 18.36
N GLN A 39 14.61 5.85 19.29
CA GLN A 39 15.99 5.40 19.24
C GLN A 39 16.11 4.42 18.06
N ALA A 40 17.22 4.54 17.32
CA ALA A 40 17.53 3.57 16.29
C ALA A 40 17.61 2.17 16.91
N PRO A 41 17.10 1.13 16.23
CA PRO A 41 17.16 -0.23 16.74
C PRO A 41 18.63 -0.62 16.99
N ALA A 42 18.87 -1.34 18.09
CA ALA A 42 20.21 -1.75 18.49
C ALA A 42 20.89 -2.67 17.46
N ALA A 43 20.09 -3.37 16.65
CA ALA A 43 20.53 -4.15 15.51
C ALA A 43 19.40 -4.23 14.47
N VAL A 44 19.79 -4.37 13.22
CA VAL A 44 18.89 -4.71 12.11
C VAL A 44 19.24 -6.13 11.68
N TYR A 45 18.23 -6.93 11.32
CA TYR A 45 18.48 -8.23 10.71
C TYR A 45 19.25 -8.05 9.39
N ASP A 46 20.10 -9.03 9.06
CA ASP A 46 20.61 -9.13 7.70
C ASP A 46 19.46 -9.35 6.71
N GLN A 47 19.70 -9.12 5.43
CA GLN A 47 18.67 -9.10 4.41
C GLN A 47 17.91 -10.44 4.29
N ASP A 48 18.62 -11.57 4.43
CA ASP A 48 18.02 -12.89 4.32
C ASP A 48 17.15 -13.19 5.55
N THR A 49 17.66 -12.89 6.75
CA THR A 49 16.89 -13.03 7.99
C THR A 49 15.68 -12.11 8.02
N ALA A 50 15.80 -10.89 7.48
CA ALA A 50 14.69 -9.94 7.39
C ALA A 50 13.57 -10.44 6.47
N LEU A 51 13.93 -11.08 5.35
CA LEU A 51 12.96 -11.70 4.45
C LEU A 51 12.27 -12.91 5.09
N LEU A 52 13.04 -13.81 5.70
CA LEU A 52 12.50 -15.02 6.34
C LEU A 52 11.59 -14.73 7.55
N THR A 53 11.81 -13.60 8.22
CA THR A 53 11.01 -13.19 9.39
C THR A 53 9.88 -12.21 9.03
N HIS A 54 9.71 -11.89 7.74
CA HIS A 54 8.66 -10.99 7.31
C HIS A 54 7.27 -11.62 7.58
N PRO A 55 6.30 -10.88 8.15
CA PRO A 55 4.96 -11.41 8.44
C PRO A 55 4.26 -12.03 7.23
N ASP A 56 4.53 -11.50 6.03
CA ASP A 56 3.96 -11.95 4.76
C ASP A 56 4.87 -12.92 3.98
N PHE A 57 5.90 -13.50 4.62
CA PHE A 57 6.85 -14.40 3.94
C PHE A 57 6.14 -15.56 3.20
N GLU A 58 5.14 -16.18 3.82
CA GLU A 58 4.34 -17.24 3.20
C GLU A 58 3.65 -16.78 1.90
N LEU A 59 3.23 -15.51 1.82
CA LEU A 59 2.59 -14.94 0.63
C LEU A 59 3.61 -14.75 -0.50
N LEU A 60 4.86 -14.45 -0.16
CA LEU A 60 5.98 -14.34 -1.10
C LEU A 60 6.51 -15.70 -1.55
N ALA A 61 6.41 -16.72 -0.70
CA ALA A 61 6.91 -18.07 -0.95
C ALA A 61 5.94 -18.95 -1.78
N VAL A 62 4.67 -18.53 -1.94
CA VAL A 62 3.69 -19.24 -2.76
C VAL A 62 3.99 -19.06 -4.25
N ASP A 63 4.10 -20.19 -4.98
CA ASP A 63 4.04 -20.28 -6.45
C ASP A 63 2.67 -19.76 -6.93
N GLY A 64 2.54 -18.44 -7.02
CA GLY A 64 1.27 -17.76 -7.27
C GLY A 64 1.23 -16.29 -6.85
N GLY A 65 2.24 -15.78 -6.12
CA GLY A 65 2.38 -14.36 -5.80
C GLY A 65 2.33 -13.44 -7.03
N GLU A 66 2.72 -13.94 -8.20
CA GLU A 66 2.56 -13.26 -9.49
C GLU A 66 1.10 -12.94 -9.85
N ALA A 67 0.12 -13.72 -9.39
CA ALA A 67 -1.28 -13.48 -9.73
C ALA A 67 -1.81 -12.20 -9.06
N ALA A 68 -1.39 -11.91 -7.83
CA ALA A 68 -1.67 -10.64 -7.16
C ALA A 68 -0.88 -9.48 -7.81
N ALA A 69 0.35 -9.75 -8.27
CA ALA A 69 1.16 -8.77 -8.98
C ALA A 69 0.64 -8.43 -10.39
N ARG A 70 -0.29 -9.21 -10.95
CA ARG A 70 -1.00 -8.93 -12.22
C ARG A 70 -2.41 -8.35 -12.01
N ASP A 71 -2.81 -8.05 -10.78
CA ASP A 71 -4.13 -7.48 -10.52
C ASP A 71 -4.21 -6.05 -11.09
N PRO A 72 -5.10 -5.78 -12.07
CA PRO A 72 -5.25 -4.44 -12.64
C PRO A 72 -5.70 -3.40 -11.61
N ALA A 73 -6.43 -3.80 -10.56
CA ALA A 73 -6.81 -2.89 -9.48
C ALA A 73 -5.59 -2.47 -8.64
N PHE A 74 -4.68 -3.42 -8.38
CA PHE A 74 -3.40 -3.14 -7.71
C PHE A 74 -2.54 -2.18 -8.53
N HIS A 75 -2.42 -2.39 -9.85
CA HIS A 75 -1.66 -1.48 -10.72
C HIS A 75 -2.25 -0.07 -10.79
N ALA A 76 -3.58 0.06 -10.83
CA ALA A 76 -4.24 1.36 -10.82
C ALA A 76 -3.98 2.13 -9.52
N TRP A 77 -4.02 1.44 -8.38
CA TRP A 77 -3.67 2.02 -7.08
C TRP A 77 -2.19 2.40 -7.00
N LEU A 78 -1.28 1.53 -7.47
CA LEU A 78 0.16 1.78 -7.45
C LEU A 78 0.53 2.99 -8.33
N ALA A 79 -0.05 3.10 -9.52
CA ALA A 79 0.16 4.26 -10.41
C ALA A 79 -0.27 5.57 -9.73
N ALA A 80 -1.45 5.59 -9.11
CA ALA A 80 -1.93 6.76 -8.38
C ALA A 80 -1.05 7.10 -7.17
N LEU A 81 -0.47 6.10 -6.49
CA LEU A 81 0.45 6.30 -5.38
C LEU A 81 1.78 6.90 -5.84
N LEU A 82 2.34 6.43 -6.95
CA LEU A 82 3.59 6.91 -7.53
C LEU A 82 3.44 8.35 -8.07
N GLU A 83 2.32 8.65 -8.73
CA GLU A 83 2.00 10.01 -9.21
C GLU A 83 1.83 11.02 -8.06
N ARG A 84 1.43 10.55 -6.87
CA ARG A 84 1.27 11.39 -5.67
C ARG A 84 2.61 11.89 -5.10
N GLY A 85 3.75 11.38 -5.57
CA GLY A 85 5.06 11.88 -5.18
C GLY A 85 5.32 11.76 -3.68
N GLY A 86 5.03 10.59 -3.11
CA GLY A 86 5.36 10.28 -1.72
C GLY A 86 6.79 9.80 -1.62
N GLU A 87 7.62 10.65 -1.03
CA GLU A 87 9.03 10.53 -0.60
C GLU A 87 9.34 9.28 0.25
N ASN A 88 9.05 8.09 -0.27
CA ASN A 88 9.65 6.84 0.15
C ASN A 88 10.40 6.32 -1.07
N ASP A 89 11.61 6.84 -1.22
CA ASP A 89 12.65 6.24 -2.03
C ASP A 89 12.96 4.88 -1.39
N VAL A 90 12.11 3.88 -1.66
CA VAL A 90 12.50 2.49 -1.45
C VAL A 90 13.63 2.29 -2.43
N PRO A 91 14.89 2.15 -1.98
CA PRO A 91 16.00 1.98 -2.89
C PRO A 91 15.67 0.75 -3.74
N ARG A 92 15.39 0.99 -5.02
CA ARG A 92 15.26 -0.10 -5.98
C ARG A 92 16.58 -0.88 -5.87
N PRO A 93 16.57 -2.19 -5.62
CA PRO A 93 17.81 -2.95 -5.64
C PRO A 93 18.45 -2.72 -7.01
N GLN A 94 19.51 -1.91 -7.02
CA GLN A 94 20.30 -1.67 -8.21
C GLN A 94 21.07 -2.96 -8.43
N ARG A 95 20.47 -3.87 -9.20
CA ARG A 95 21.25 -4.91 -9.85
C ARG A 95 22.14 -4.19 -10.85
N ASP A 96 23.42 -4.54 -10.89
CA ASP A 96 24.30 -4.11 -11.95
C ASP A 96 23.75 -4.66 -13.28
N GLU A 97 22.96 -3.86 -13.98
CA GLU A 97 22.46 -4.19 -15.31
C GLU A 97 23.67 -4.28 -16.24
N THR A 98 23.95 -5.48 -16.73
CA THR A 98 24.99 -5.65 -17.72
C THR A 98 24.42 -5.37 -19.11
N PRO A 99 25.23 -4.94 -20.09
CA PRO A 99 24.77 -4.74 -21.47
C PRO A 99 24.12 -5.98 -22.10
N ALA A 100 24.38 -7.17 -21.54
CA ALA A 100 23.75 -8.42 -21.95
C ALA A 100 22.28 -8.52 -21.51
N ASP A 101 21.88 -7.86 -20.42
CA ASP A 101 20.51 -7.89 -19.90
C ASP A 101 19.52 -7.07 -20.76
N THR A 102 20.03 -6.17 -21.62
CA THR A 102 19.25 -5.34 -22.56
C THR A 102 19.48 -5.71 -24.03
N ASP A 103 20.27 -6.75 -24.29
CA ASP A 103 20.50 -7.23 -25.64
C ASP A 103 19.36 -8.16 -26.09
N GLU A 104 18.34 -7.55 -26.69
CA GLU A 104 17.20 -8.24 -27.33
C GLU A 104 17.65 -9.31 -28.34
N SER A 105 18.86 -9.21 -28.90
CA SER A 105 19.42 -10.18 -29.83
C SER A 105 19.72 -11.54 -29.19
N SER A 106 19.85 -11.61 -27.86
CA SER A 106 20.06 -12.87 -27.12
C SER A 106 18.79 -13.72 -27.02
N LEU A 107 17.60 -13.15 -27.23
CA LEU A 107 16.32 -13.87 -27.25
C LEU A 107 16.05 -14.58 -28.59
N GLU A 108 16.66 -14.10 -29.67
CA GLU A 108 16.45 -14.60 -31.04
C GLU A 108 17.29 -15.85 -31.35
N ALA A 109 18.38 -16.10 -30.60
CA ALA A 109 19.37 -17.12 -30.94
C ALA A 109 18.97 -18.56 -30.57
N ASP A 110 17.88 -18.75 -29.81
CA ASP A 110 17.43 -20.07 -29.34
C ASP A 110 16.41 -20.74 -30.29
N ASP A 111 16.05 -20.09 -31.41
CA ASP A 111 15.02 -20.55 -32.35
C ASP A 111 15.57 -20.96 -33.74
N ALA A 112 16.81 -21.48 -33.78
CA ALA A 112 17.39 -22.08 -34.98
C ALA A 112 17.44 -23.63 -34.88
N PRO A 113 16.79 -24.38 -35.80
CA PRO A 113 16.82 -25.84 -35.85
C PRO A 113 18.14 -26.44 -36.37
#